data_AF-A0A7W0VQK5-F1
#
_entry.id   AF-A0A7W0VQK5-F1
#
_cell.length_a   1.000
_cell.length_b   1.000
_cell.length_c   1.000
_cell.angle_alpha   90.00
_cell.angle_beta   90.00
_cell.angle_gamma   90.00
#
_symmetry.space_group_name_H-M   'P 1'
#
loop_
_entity.id
_entity.type
_entity.pdbx_description
1 polymer ?
#
loop_
_entity_poly.entity_id
_entity_poly.type
_entity_poly.pdbx_seq_one_letter_code
_entity_poly.pdbx_strand_id
1 'polypeptide(L)'
;MNKLAFAFALVACTNLQFGCAGHDDETHAVDGENDSFLADGKADGGGVVEGSPEALGVLAVANKLGVAALDDDVGLDSRAAKNIVKFRSGPDTVLGSSDDKVFTTLTALDAVPYVGPAAFKHLLLFALAHDYVPDPTPERINIRIVGAVLAPAMADGSQWDLESQVSSDLLVDLAAMLLETDAYNKVLGLIARPLVQNLSKPDTYGTAELLGSSNSSQVTLATESNNTEDTFVPNWPGSPGWSNVTLSNTTRVRVTLREEDLFLDDDAGVVELNHADLEAAWTSQRVFPVAVADQSSRQVLFVLVSVSTAL
;
A
#
# COMPACT_ATOMS: atom_id res chain seq x y z
N MET A 1 9.43 -45.85 24.72
CA MET A 1 8.39 -46.73 24.14
C MET A 1 7.18 -45.89 23.84
N ASN A 2 6.70 -45.97 22.58
CA ASN A 2 5.42 -45.53 22.01
C ASN A 2 5.65 -44.71 20.73
N LYS A 3 5.79 -45.45 19.62
CA LYS A 3 5.74 -44.94 18.25
C LYS A 3 4.27 -44.89 17.85
N LEU A 4 3.75 -43.70 17.57
CA LEU A 4 2.44 -43.50 16.95
C LEU A 4 2.61 -43.67 15.43
N ALA A 5 1.98 -44.70 14.87
CA ALA A 5 1.94 -44.94 13.43
C ALA A 5 0.76 -44.19 12.81
N PHE A 6 1.04 -43.27 11.89
CA PHE A 6 0.02 -42.63 11.05
C PHE A 6 -0.18 -43.47 9.79
N ALA A 7 -1.40 -43.98 9.62
CA ALA A 7 -1.81 -44.76 8.45
C ALA A 7 -2.12 -43.81 7.28
N PHE A 8 -1.39 -43.96 6.17
CA PHE A 8 -1.66 -43.31 4.89
C PHE A 8 -2.81 -44.06 4.20
N ALA A 9 -3.96 -43.40 4.03
CA ALA A 9 -5.06 -43.91 3.24
C ALA A 9 -4.80 -43.64 1.75
N LEU A 10 -4.58 -44.71 0.98
CA LEU A 10 -4.44 -44.71 -0.46
C LEU A 10 -5.83 -44.50 -1.10
N VAL A 11 -6.11 -43.30 -1.60
CA VAL A 11 -7.31 -43.02 -2.39
C VAL A 11 -7.06 -43.47 -3.83
N ALA A 12 -7.78 -44.51 -4.26
CA ALA A 12 -7.79 -44.97 -5.64
C ALA A 12 -8.61 -43.99 -6.50
N CYS A 13 -7.93 -43.20 -7.34
CA CYS A 13 -8.56 -42.42 -8.40
C CYS A 13 -9.08 -43.36 -9.49
N THR A 14 -10.40 -43.46 -9.60
CA THR A 14 -11.10 -44.08 -10.72
C THR A 14 -10.93 -43.23 -11.98
N ASN A 15 -10.35 -43.84 -13.02
CA ASN A 15 -10.25 -43.29 -14.36
C ASN A 15 -11.65 -43.10 -14.97
N LEU A 16 -12.09 -41.85 -15.06
CA LEU A 16 -13.19 -41.44 -15.95
C LEU A 16 -12.58 -41.09 -17.32
N GLN A 17 -12.74 -42.02 -18.27
CA GLN A 17 -12.47 -41.79 -19.69
C GLN A 17 -13.54 -40.84 -20.24
N PHE A 18 -13.19 -39.58 -20.46
CA PHE A 18 -13.98 -38.66 -21.27
C PHE A 18 -13.68 -38.94 -22.74
N GLY A 19 -14.74 -39.27 -23.48
CA GLY A 19 -14.69 -39.48 -24.92
C GLY A 19 -14.36 -38.19 -25.67
N CYS A 20 -13.47 -38.32 -26.66
CA CYS A 20 -13.18 -37.29 -27.64
C CYS A 20 -14.45 -36.91 -28.41
N ALA A 21 -14.92 -35.68 -28.21
CA ALA A 21 -15.88 -35.02 -29.08
C ALA A 21 -15.25 -33.69 -29.53
N GLY A 22 -15.07 -33.54 -30.84
CA GLY A 22 -14.79 -32.30 -31.57
C GLY A 22 -13.83 -31.31 -30.91
N HIS A 23 -12.53 -31.41 -31.25
CA HIS A 23 -11.63 -30.27 -31.09
C HIS A 23 -12.02 -29.27 -32.19
N ASP A 24 -12.98 -28.40 -31.87
CA ASP A 24 -13.17 -27.18 -32.60
C ASP A 24 -11.85 -26.42 -32.45
N ASP A 25 -11.07 -26.44 -33.52
CA ASP A 25 -9.89 -25.63 -33.75
C ASP A 25 -10.37 -24.17 -33.72
N GLU A 26 -10.65 -23.65 -32.51
CA GLU A 26 -10.61 -22.21 -32.26
C GLU A 26 -9.18 -21.82 -32.54
N THR A 27 -8.90 -21.56 -33.82
CA THR A 27 -7.74 -20.79 -34.24
C THR A 27 -7.69 -19.60 -33.31
N HIS A 28 -6.74 -19.60 -32.37
CA HIS A 28 -6.60 -18.57 -31.36
C HIS A 28 -6.75 -17.24 -32.08
N ALA A 29 -7.82 -16.50 -31.79
CA ALA A 29 -8.10 -15.26 -32.49
C ALA A 29 -6.91 -14.33 -32.21
N VAL A 30 -6.03 -14.16 -33.19
CA VAL A 30 -4.85 -13.31 -33.06
C VAL A 30 -5.28 -11.89 -33.37
N ASP A 31 -4.91 -10.95 -32.50
CA ASP A 31 -5.21 -9.54 -32.71
C ASP A 31 -4.49 -9.01 -33.96
N GLY A 32 -5.23 -8.27 -34.77
CA GLY A 32 -4.70 -7.46 -35.85
C GLY A 32 -3.83 -6.31 -35.34
N GLU A 33 -3.01 -5.72 -36.23
CA GLU A 33 -2.06 -4.66 -35.86
C GLU A 33 -2.71 -3.44 -35.22
N ASN A 34 -3.95 -3.13 -35.61
CA ASN A 34 -4.72 -1.98 -35.17
C ASN A 34 -6.05 -2.40 -34.52
N ASP A 35 -6.16 -3.65 -34.07
CA ASP A 35 -7.31 -4.07 -33.29
C ASP A 35 -7.27 -3.34 -31.95
N SER A 36 -8.37 -2.69 -31.58
CA SER A 36 -8.46 -1.94 -30.33
C SER A 36 -9.48 -2.58 -29.41
N PHE A 37 -9.09 -2.75 -28.16
CA PHE A 37 -9.97 -3.18 -27.08
C PHE A 37 -10.94 -2.06 -26.65
N LEU A 38 -10.55 -0.78 -26.77
CA LEU A 38 -11.30 0.35 -26.22
C LEU A 38 -12.19 1.10 -27.23
N ALA A 39 -11.96 0.96 -28.53
CA ALA A 39 -12.57 1.80 -29.57
C ALA A 39 -14.09 1.62 -29.75
N ASP A 40 -14.66 0.45 -29.44
CA ASP A 40 -16.06 0.15 -29.75
C ASP A 40 -17.06 0.64 -28.68
N GLY A 41 -16.60 1.38 -27.66
CA GLY A 41 -17.46 1.84 -26.55
C GLY A 41 -18.12 0.71 -25.78
N LYS A 42 -17.64 -0.51 -25.99
CA LYS A 42 -18.13 -1.80 -25.49
C LYS A 42 -17.22 -2.37 -24.41
N ALA A 43 -16.69 -1.50 -23.54
CA ALA A 43 -15.91 -1.91 -22.36
C ALA A 43 -16.71 -2.84 -21.41
N ASP A 44 -18.02 -2.97 -21.63
CA ASP A 44 -18.94 -3.89 -20.97
C ASP A 44 -19.00 -5.30 -21.59
N GLY A 45 -18.42 -5.54 -22.78
CA GLY A 45 -18.47 -6.83 -23.46
C GLY A 45 -17.35 -7.82 -23.12
N GLY A 46 -16.24 -7.34 -22.52
CA GLY A 46 -14.99 -8.11 -22.41
C GLY A 46 -14.19 -7.98 -21.11
N GLY A 47 -14.62 -7.18 -20.13
CA GLY A 47 -14.39 -7.54 -18.72
C GLY A 47 -13.27 -6.85 -17.92
N VAL A 48 -12.60 -5.80 -18.41
CA VAL A 48 -11.61 -5.05 -17.59
C VAL A 48 -11.86 -3.54 -17.71
N VAL A 49 -12.09 -2.87 -16.57
CA VAL A 49 -12.38 -1.42 -16.50
C VAL A 49 -11.12 -0.70 -16.05
N GLU A 50 -10.75 0.40 -16.73
CA GLU A 50 -9.59 1.22 -16.33
C GLU A 50 -9.67 1.58 -14.84
N GLY A 51 -8.57 1.37 -14.12
CA GLY A 51 -8.48 1.57 -12.66
C GLY A 51 -9.09 0.47 -11.79
N SER A 52 -9.74 -0.56 -12.37
CA SER A 52 -10.19 -1.72 -11.60
C SER A 52 -8.99 -2.58 -11.15
N PRO A 53 -9.16 -3.45 -10.15
CA PRO A 53 -8.10 -4.38 -9.74
C PRO A 53 -7.60 -5.25 -10.91
N GLU A 54 -8.50 -5.72 -11.75
CA GLU A 54 -8.18 -6.48 -12.97
C GLU A 54 -7.28 -5.67 -13.92
N ALA A 55 -7.55 -4.38 -14.09
CA ALA A 55 -6.73 -3.48 -14.90
C ALA A 55 -5.33 -3.33 -14.32
N LEU A 56 -5.22 -3.14 -13.00
CA LEU A 56 -3.94 -3.07 -12.32
C LEU A 56 -3.14 -4.37 -12.47
N GLY A 57 -3.81 -5.53 -12.40
CA GLY A 57 -3.19 -6.84 -12.64
C GLY A 57 -2.68 -6.99 -14.08
N VAL A 58 -3.48 -6.62 -15.07
CA VAL A 58 -3.08 -6.62 -16.49
C VAL A 58 -1.84 -5.74 -16.71
N LEU A 59 -1.86 -4.51 -16.19
CA LEU A 59 -0.74 -3.58 -16.29
C LEU A 59 0.50 -4.09 -15.55
N ALA A 60 0.33 -4.74 -14.40
CA ALA A 60 1.43 -5.33 -13.63
C ALA A 60 2.12 -6.46 -14.42
N VAL A 61 1.36 -7.34 -15.07
CA VAL A 61 1.91 -8.40 -15.94
C VAL A 61 2.70 -7.79 -17.10
N ALA A 62 2.09 -6.84 -17.82
CA ALA A 62 2.73 -6.17 -18.97
C ALA A 62 4.02 -5.42 -18.59
N ASN A 63 4.04 -4.77 -17.41
CA ASN A 63 5.19 -4.01 -16.90
C ASN A 63 6.29 -4.87 -16.28
N LYS A 64 6.05 -6.15 -15.97
CA LYS A 64 7.01 -6.99 -15.25
C LYS A 64 7.64 -8.07 -16.11
N LEU A 65 6.86 -8.76 -16.92
CA LEU A 65 7.33 -9.94 -17.65
C LEU A 65 8.24 -9.57 -18.83
N GLY A 66 9.18 -10.47 -19.16
CA GLY A 66 10.01 -10.36 -20.36
C GLY A 66 9.31 -10.97 -21.59
N VAL A 67 9.92 -10.82 -22.77
CA VAL A 67 9.34 -11.29 -24.05
C VAL A 67 8.96 -12.76 -24.00
N ALA A 68 9.87 -13.63 -23.53
CA ALA A 68 9.61 -15.08 -23.48
C ALA A 68 8.44 -15.43 -22.56
N ALA A 69 8.33 -14.81 -21.39
CA ALA A 69 7.22 -15.07 -20.48
C ALA A 69 5.89 -14.52 -21.03
N LEU A 70 5.90 -13.36 -21.71
CA LEU A 70 4.71 -12.83 -22.37
C LEU A 70 4.26 -13.70 -23.58
N ASP A 71 5.20 -14.27 -24.33
CA ASP A 71 4.92 -15.13 -25.48
C ASP A 71 4.50 -16.54 -25.02
N ASP A 72 5.36 -17.22 -24.26
CA ASP A 72 5.22 -18.63 -23.91
C ASP A 72 4.30 -18.89 -22.71
N ASP A 73 4.42 -18.10 -21.64
CA ASP A 73 3.68 -18.35 -20.39
C ASP A 73 2.29 -17.68 -20.39
N VAL A 74 2.22 -16.41 -20.84
CA VAL A 74 0.95 -15.67 -20.99
C VAL A 74 0.21 -16.11 -22.26
N GLY A 75 0.93 -16.57 -23.29
CA GLY A 75 0.35 -16.98 -24.57
C GLY A 75 0.00 -15.81 -25.49
N LEU A 76 0.74 -14.70 -25.45
CA LEU A 76 0.54 -13.59 -26.39
C LEU A 76 1.12 -13.90 -27.77
N ASP A 77 0.65 -13.20 -28.81
CA ASP A 77 1.36 -13.22 -30.09
C ASP A 77 2.77 -12.67 -29.90
N SER A 78 3.78 -13.37 -30.43
CA SER A 78 5.19 -12.98 -30.30
C SER A 78 5.48 -11.53 -30.73
N ARG A 79 4.70 -10.95 -31.65
CA ARG A 79 4.82 -9.53 -32.06
C ARG A 79 4.30 -8.61 -30.97
N ALA A 80 3.16 -8.92 -30.37
CA ALA A 80 2.60 -8.20 -29.23
C ALA A 80 3.58 -8.22 -28.05
N ALA A 81 4.07 -9.41 -27.67
CA ALA A 81 5.06 -9.57 -26.60
C ALA A 81 6.33 -8.73 -26.82
N LYS A 82 6.88 -8.75 -28.04
CA LYS A 82 8.05 -7.92 -28.42
C LYS A 82 7.74 -6.44 -28.38
N ASN A 83 6.57 -6.02 -28.85
CA ASN A 83 6.18 -4.61 -28.89
C ASN A 83 5.92 -4.04 -27.49
N ILE A 84 5.33 -4.80 -26.59
CA ILE A 84 5.15 -4.42 -25.17
C ILE A 84 6.52 -4.15 -24.53
N VAL A 85 7.47 -5.08 -24.67
CA VAL A 85 8.82 -4.92 -24.10
C VAL A 85 9.58 -3.78 -24.77
N LYS A 86 9.46 -3.62 -26.09
CA LYS A 86 10.09 -2.51 -26.84
C LYS A 86 9.54 -1.15 -26.41
N PHE A 87 8.24 -1.05 -26.12
CA PHE A 87 7.67 0.19 -25.59
C PHE A 87 8.29 0.53 -24.23
N ARG A 88 8.42 -0.47 -23.36
CA ARG A 88 9.00 -0.33 -22.03
C ARG A 88 10.47 0.05 -22.07
N SER A 89 11.27 -0.51 -22.97
CA SER A 89 12.71 -0.26 -23.04
C SER A 89 13.11 1.07 -23.70
N GLY A 90 12.15 1.95 -23.98
CA GLY A 90 12.44 3.29 -24.48
C GLY A 90 13.21 3.34 -25.82
N PRO A 91 13.68 4.54 -26.21
CA PRO A 91 14.52 4.73 -27.39
C PRO A 91 15.83 3.94 -27.40
N ASP A 92 16.46 3.68 -26.25
CA ASP A 92 17.75 2.99 -26.18
C ASP A 92 17.63 1.45 -26.32
N THR A 93 16.41 0.92 -26.21
CA THR A 93 16.04 -0.50 -26.33
C THR A 93 16.63 -1.40 -25.24
N VAL A 94 17.13 -0.83 -24.14
CA VAL A 94 17.75 -1.54 -23.02
C VAL A 94 16.87 -1.43 -21.78
N LEU A 95 16.23 -2.53 -21.38
CA LEU A 95 15.49 -2.55 -20.11
C LEU A 95 16.42 -2.28 -18.92
N GLY A 96 15.92 -1.49 -17.97
CA GLY A 96 16.63 -1.01 -16.78
C GLY A 96 17.38 0.30 -16.99
N SER A 97 17.23 0.95 -18.16
CA SER A 97 17.81 2.26 -18.45
C SER A 97 16.97 3.39 -17.86
N SER A 98 17.48 4.63 -17.94
CA SER A 98 16.77 5.80 -17.43
C SER A 98 15.57 6.24 -18.28
N ASP A 99 15.50 5.80 -19.53
CA ASP A 99 14.42 6.11 -20.47
C ASP A 99 13.34 5.02 -20.55
N ASP A 100 13.42 4.01 -19.66
CA ASP A 100 12.38 3.02 -19.48
C ASP A 100 11.01 3.67 -19.20
N LYS A 101 9.98 3.09 -19.80
CA LYS A 101 8.58 3.50 -19.65
C LYS A 101 7.79 2.43 -18.92
N VAL A 102 6.79 2.89 -18.18
CA VAL A 102 5.77 2.04 -17.55
C VAL A 102 4.41 2.35 -18.14
N PHE A 103 3.63 1.30 -18.38
CA PHE A 103 2.21 1.44 -18.70
C PHE A 103 1.46 1.83 -17.42
N THR A 104 0.84 3.00 -17.41
CA THR A 104 0.02 3.49 -16.30
C THR A 104 -1.47 3.43 -16.59
N THR A 105 -1.87 3.11 -17.82
CA THR A 105 -3.27 3.02 -18.26
C THR A 105 -3.44 1.88 -19.26
N LEU A 106 -4.62 1.25 -19.27
CA LEU A 106 -5.00 0.28 -20.30
C LEU A 106 -5.00 0.91 -21.70
N THR A 107 -5.34 2.20 -21.79
CA THR A 107 -5.29 2.96 -23.06
C THR A 107 -3.88 3.00 -23.65
N ALA A 108 -2.84 3.18 -22.82
CA ALA A 108 -1.47 3.18 -23.31
C ALA A 108 -1.03 1.78 -23.78
N LEU A 109 -1.53 0.72 -23.13
CA LEU A 109 -1.25 -0.66 -23.51
C LEU A 109 -1.98 -1.07 -24.79
N ASP A 110 -3.24 -0.67 -24.97
CA ASP A 110 -4.06 -0.91 -26.17
C ASP A 110 -3.50 -0.21 -27.43
N ALA A 111 -2.72 0.87 -27.24
CA ALA A 111 -2.07 1.57 -28.34
C ALA A 111 -0.83 0.82 -28.90
N VAL A 112 -0.42 -0.30 -28.30
CA VAL A 112 0.73 -1.09 -28.73
C VAL A 112 0.31 -1.98 -29.92
N PRO A 113 1.04 -1.98 -31.05
CA PRO A 113 0.63 -2.78 -32.20
C PRO A 113 0.53 -4.28 -31.87
N TYR A 114 -0.55 -4.90 -32.37
CA TYR A 114 -0.96 -6.28 -32.09
C TYR A 114 -1.42 -6.56 -30.66
N VAL A 115 -1.67 -5.52 -29.84
CA VAL A 115 -2.31 -5.67 -28.54
C VAL A 115 -3.78 -5.27 -28.70
N GLY A 116 -4.67 -6.25 -28.68
CA GLY A 116 -6.11 -6.05 -28.77
C GLY A 116 -6.87 -6.94 -27.79
N PRO A 117 -8.15 -7.23 -28.07
CA PRO A 117 -9.01 -7.99 -27.16
C PRO A 117 -8.47 -9.36 -26.73
N ALA A 118 -7.81 -10.11 -27.62
CA ALA A 118 -7.27 -11.42 -27.28
C ALA A 118 -6.08 -11.29 -26.31
N ALA A 119 -5.19 -10.33 -26.55
CA ALA A 119 -4.07 -10.03 -25.67
C ALA A 119 -4.53 -9.61 -24.27
N PHE A 120 -5.54 -8.72 -24.16
CA PHE A 120 -6.10 -8.32 -22.86
C PHE A 120 -6.69 -9.51 -22.10
N LYS A 121 -7.40 -10.40 -22.79
CA LYS A 121 -7.95 -11.63 -22.19
C LYS A 121 -6.84 -12.52 -21.63
N HIS A 122 -5.77 -12.74 -22.38
CA HIS A 122 -4.64 -13.57 -21.95
C HIS A 122 -3.88 -12.95 -20.77
N LEU A 123 -3.60 -11.65 -20.84
CA LEU A 123 -2.97 -10.90 -19.74
C LEU A 123 -3.81 -10.98 -18.46
N LEU A 124 -5.13 -10.82 -18.56
CA LEU A 124 -6.02 -10.91 -17.41
C LEU A 124 -6.05 -12.33 -16.81
N LEU A 125 -6.19 -13.36 -17.66
CA LEU A 125 -6.21 -14.74 -17.19
C LEU A 125 -4.90 -15.10 -16.48
N PHE A 126 -3.77 -14.67 -17.03
CA PHE A 126 -2.48 -14.85 -16.37
C PHE A 126 -2.40 -14.06 -15.07
N ALA A 127 -2.87 -12.82 -15.05
CA ALA A 127 -2.85 -11.99 -13.87
C ALA A 127 -3.66 -12.60 -12.71
N LEU A 128 -4.84 -13.15 -13.01
CA LEU A 128 -5.69 -13.85 -12.05
C LEU A 128 -5.06 -15.17 -11.57
N ALA A 129 -4.43 -15.92 -12.46
CA ALA A 129 -3.83 -17.23 -12.13
C ALA A 129 -2.54 -17.12 -11.29
N HIS A 130 -1.88 -15.96 -11.32
CA HIS A 130 -0.58 -15.72 -10.68
C HIS A 130 -0.60 -14.58 -9.64
N ASP A 131 -1.78 -14.26 -9.10
CA ASP A 131 -1.97 -13.28 -8.02
C ASP A 131 -1.41 -11.88 -8.33
N TYR A 132 -1.49 -11.45 -9.60
CA TYR A 132 -1.14 -10.08 -10.00
C TYR A 132 -2.30 -9.10 -9.81
N VAL A 133 -3.54 -9.59 -9.78
CA VAL A 133 -4.72 -8.77 -9.51
C VAL A 133 -4.74 -8.43 -8.02
N PRO A 134 -4.59 -7.15 -7.62
CA PRO A 134 -4.76 -6.77 -6.22
C PRO A 134 -6.18 -7.10 -5.77
N ASP A 135 -6.38 -7.30 -4.47
CA ASP A 135 -7.73 -7.39 -3.95
C ASP A 135 -8.51 -6.09 -4.29
N PRO A 136 -9.82 -6.18 -4.56
CA PRO A 136 -10.63 -4.98 -4.66
C PRO A 136 -10.56 -4.21 -3.36
N THR A 137 -10.41 -2.88 -3.44
CA THR A 137 -10.50 -2.00 -2.27
C THR A 137 -11.82 -2.30 -1.55
N PRO A 138 -11.78 -2.72 -0.28
CA PRO A 138 -12.96 -3.18 0.41
C PRO A 138 -13.89 -2.00 0.68
N GLU A 139 -15.19 -2.20 0.52
CA GLU A 139 -16.18 -1.19 0.92
C GLU A 139 -16.08 -0.87 2.41
N ARG A 140 -15.71 -1.87 3.22
CA ARG A 140 -15.63 -1.76 4.68
C ARG A 140 -14.32 -2.26 5.26
N ILE A 141 -13.74 -1.45 6.14
CA ILE A 141 -12.47 -1.71 6.80
C ILE A 141 -12.59 -1.64 8.33
N ASN A 142 -11.66 -2.28 9.01
CA ASN A 142 -11.31 -2.00 10.39
C ASN A 142 -10.06 -1.14 10.41
N ILE A 143 -10.05 -0.11 11.23
CA ILE A 143 -8.93 0.81 11.40
C ILE A 143 -8.46 0.71 12.84
N ARG A 144 -7.15 0.50 13.05
CA ARG A 144 -6.51 0.44 14.37
C ARG A 144 -5.35 1.42 14.40
N ILE A 145 -5.34 2.29 15.40
CA ILE A 145 -4.29 3.29 15.63
C ILE A 145 -3.32 2.66 16.63
N VAL A 146 -2.10 2.38 16.18
CA VAL A 146 -1.14 1.49 16.87
C VAL A 146 -0.12 2.27 17.69
N GLY A 147 0.41 3.35 17.13
CA GLY A 147 1.39 4.22 17.77
C GLY A 147 1.69 5.45 16.93
N ALA A 148 2.64 6.25 17.38
CA ALA A 148 3.17 7.39 16.62
C ALA A 148 4.70 7.41 16.67
N VAL A 149 5.29 8.26 15.85
CA VAL A 149 6.69 8.67 15.97
C VAL A 149 6.71 10.18 16.08
N LEU A 150 7.24 10.69 17.18
CA LEU A 150 7.39 12.11 17.45
C LEU A 150 8.79 12.59 17.11
N ALA A 151 8.90 13.88 16.82
CA ALA A 151 10.19 14.50 16.60
C ALA A 151 10.98 14.64 17.91
N PRO A 152 12.31 14.65 17.85
CA PRO A 152 13.16 14.90 19.01
C PRO A 152 13.00 16.29 19.65
N ALA A 153 12.26 17.20 19.00
CA ALA A 153 12.11 18.59 19.41
C ALA A 153 10.67 19.08 19.21
N MET A 154 10.29 20.07 20.00
CA MET A 154 9.08 20.87 19.81
C MET A 154 9.21 21.83 18.61
N ALA A 155 8.11 22.49 18.26
CA ALA A 155 8.05 23.40 17.10
C ALA A 155 9.07 24.56 17.16
N ASP A 156 9.48 24.97 18.36
CA ASP A 156 10.46 26.03 18.58
C ASP A 156 11.92 25.52 18.65
N GLY A 157 12.14 24.20 18.54
CA GLY A 157 13.44 23.55 18.60
C GLY A 157 13.89 23.13 20.00
N SER A 158 13.12 23.41 21.05
CA SER A 158 13.38 22.92 22.40
C SER A 158 13.07 21.42 22.56
N GLN A 159 13.61 20.80 23.60
CA GLN A 159 13.22 19.45 24.04
C GLN A 159 11.84 19.49 24.69
N TRP A 160 11.18 18.34 24.84
CA TRP A 160 9.79 18.26 25.32
C TRP A 160 9.67 18.72 26.78
N ASP A 161 10.32 18.05 27.73
CA ASP A 161 10.16 18.32 29.18
C ASP A 161 11.25 19.26 29.76
N LEU A 162 12.20 19.70 28.92
CA LEU A 162 13.28 20.60 29.32
C LEU A 162 13.43 21.75 28.32
N GLU A 163 13.62 22.97 28.82
CA GLU A 163 13.83 24.19 28.01
C GLU A 163 15.14 24.20 27.18
N SER A 164 15.93 23.12 27.22
CA SER A 164 17.17 23.02 26.46
C SER A 164 16.92 22.76 24.97
N GLN A 165 17.71 23.42 24.12
CA GLN A 165 17.57 23.32 22.66
C GLN A 165 18.14 22.01 22.12
N VAL A 166 17.44 21.45 21.14
CA VAL A 166 17.94 20.35 20.32
C VAL A 166 18.94 20.90 19.30
N SER A 167 19.99 20.14 19.01
CA SER A 167 21.00 20.56 18.03
C SER A 167 20.37 20.86 16.67
N SER A 168 20.67 22.02 16.09
CA SER A 168 20.20 22.39 14.75
C SER A 168 20.64 21.41 13.67
N ASP A 169 21.83 20.81 13.82
CA ASP A 169 22.34 19.82 12.87
C ASP A 169 21.45 18.56 12.87
N LEU A 170 20.94 18.17 14.05
CA LEU A 170 20.00 17.05 14.17
C LEU A 170 18.67 17.37 13.44
N LEU A 171 18.17 18.60 13.59
CA LEU A 171 16.91 19.03 12.95
C LEU A 171 17.05 19.12 11.43
N VAL A 172 18.22 19.54 10.93
CA VAL A 172 18.54 19.55 9.50
C VAL A 172 18.61 18.12 8.95
N ASP A 173 19.30 17.22 9.65
CA ASP A 173 19.39 15.80 9.28
C ASP A 173 18.00 15.15 9.24
N LEU A 174 17.17 15.39 10.26
CA LEU A 174 15.79 14.89 10.33
C LEU A 174 14.96 15.39 9.13
N ALA A 175 15.03 16.68 8.83
CA ALA A 175 14.31 17.26 7.69
C ALA A 175 14.74 16.63 6.36
N ALA A 176 16.03 16.34 6.17
CA ALA A 176 16.53 15.64 5.00
C ALA A 176 16.03 14.19 4.93
N MET A 177 16.00 13.47 6.05
CA MET A 177 15.49 12.10 6.11
C MET A 177 14.01 11.99 5.75
N LEU A 178 13.20 12.99 6.10
CA LEU A 178 11.76 12.99 5.80
C LEU A 178 11.44 13.13 4.29
N LEU A 179 12.41 13.53 3.47
CA LEU A 179 12.24 13.63 2.00
C LEU A 179 12.58 12.33 1.27
N GLU A 180 13.00 11.30 2.00
CA GLU A 180 13.50 10.04 1.44
C GLU A 180 12.39 9.01 1.30
N THR A 181 12.51 8.10 0.32
CA THR A 181 11.53 7.02 0.10
C THR A 181 11.43 6.03 1.27
N ASP A 182 12.49 5.93 2.07
CA ASP A 182 12.56 5.11 3.29
C ASP A 182 12.64 5.97 4.56
N ALA A 183 11.95 7.12 4.57
CA ALA A 183 11.98 8.09 5.66
C ALA A 183 11.72 7.45 7.03
N TYR A 184 10.75 6.55 7.14
CA TYR A 184 10.37 5.91 8.40
C TYR A 184 11.55 5.17 9.06
N ASN A 185 12.22 4.27 8.33
CA ASN A 185 13.33 3.50 8.89
C ASN A 185 14.55 4.39 9.18
N LYS A 186 14.82 5.39 8.35
CA LYS A 186 15.88 6.38 8.58
C LYS A 186 15.63 7.17 9.87
N VAL A 187 14.39 7.63 10.10
CA VAL A 187 13.99 8.37 11.30
C VAL A 187 14.08 7.48 12.55
N LEU A 188 13.61 6.22 12.49
CA LEU A 188 13.81 5.28 13.61
C LEU A 188 15.30 5.07 13.93
N GLY A 189 16.13 4.95 12.90
CA GLY A 189 17.58 4.86 13.06
C GLY A 189 18.21 6.11 13.68
N LEU A 190 17.69 7.30 13.38
CA LEU A 190 18.07 8.56 14.03
C LEU A 190 17.67 8.57 15.50
N ILE A 191 16.41 8.24 15.80
CA ILE A 191 15.86 8.22 17.16
C ILE A 191 16.64 7.25 18.06
N ALA A 192 17.06 6.10 17.53
CA ALA A 192 17.83 5.12 18.28
C ALA A 192 19.28 5.55 18.61
N ARG A 193 19.77 6.69 18.09
CA ARG A 193 21.14 7.16 18.37
C ARG A 193 21.28 7.61 19.83
N PRO A 194 22.42 7.34 20.50
CA PRO A 194 22.63 7.73 21.89
C PRO A 194 22.43 9.24 22.16
N LEU A 195 22.81 10.10 21.21
CA LEU A 195 22.61 11.55 21.34
C LEU A 195 21.13 11.94 21.41
N VAL A 196 20.26 11.24 20.69
CA VAL A 196 18.81 11.47 20.71
C VAL A 196 18.16 10.82 21.92
N GLN A 197 18.64 9.63 22.30
CA GLN A 197 18.16 8.92 23.49
C GLN A 197 18.46 9.66 24.82
N ASN A 198 19.42 10.58 24.82
CA ASN A 198 19.75 11.42 25.97
C ASN A 198 18.93 12.71 26.06
N LEU A 199 18.08 13.00 25.07
CA LEU A 199 17.14 14.12 25.14
C LEU A 199 15.98 13.78 26.07
N SER A 200 15.37 14.82 26.65
CA SER A 200 14.05 14.78 27.27
C SER A 200 12.99 14.41 26.23
N LYS A 201 12.09 13.51 26.62
CA LYS A 201 11.20 12.80 25.69
C LYS A 201 9.77 12.92 26.17
N PRO A 202 8.84 13.00 25.22
CA PRO A 202 7.46 13.26 25.56
C PRO A 202 6.76 12.07 26.25
N ASP A 203 5.80 12.40 27.10
CA ASP A 203 4.79 11.60 27.78
C ASP A 203 3.46 11.67 27.00
N THR A 204 3.49 11.20 25.76
CA THR A 204 2.42 11.49 24.80
C THR A 204 1.13 10.72 25.06
N TYR A 205 0.02 11.45 25.10
CA TYR A 205 -1.33 10.89 25.13
C TYR A 205 -2.25 11.55 24.09
N GLY A 206 -3.50 11.10 23.95
CA GLY A 206 -4.40 11.72 22.97
C GLY A 206 -5.62 10.93 22.57
N THR A 207 -6.23 11.38 21.47
CA THR A 207 -7.45 10.79 20.91
C THR A 207 -7.37 10.69 19.40
N ALA A 208 -8.19 9.83 18.81
CA ALA A 208 -8.43 9.79 17.39
C ALA A 208 -9.93 9.86 17.08
N GLU A 209 -10.31 10.56 16.03
CA GLU A 209 -11.69 10.81 15.61
C GLU A 209 -11.88 10.39 14.15
N LEU A 210 -12.85 9.51 13.91
CA LEU A 210 -13.28 9.13 12.57
C LEU A 210 -14.26 10.18 12.03
N LEU A 211 -13.91 10.79 10.90
CA LEU A 211 -14.71 11.80 10.21
C LEU A 211 -15.18 11.26 8.84
N GLY A 212 -16.25 11.86 8.30
CA GLY A 212 -16.76 11.55 6.97
C GLY A 212 -17.65 10.31 6.86
N SER A 213 -17.81 9.55 7.94
CA SER A 213 -18.97 8.67 8.14
C SER A 213 -20.21 9.48 8.53
N SER A 214 -21.40 8.89 8.39
CA SER A 214 -22.66 9.53 8.76
C SER A 214 -22.72 10.04 10.21
N ASN A 215 -21.85 9.52 11.08
CA ASN A 215 -21.57 10.06 12.41
C ASN A 215 -20.06 10.11 12.65
N SER A 216 -19.59 11.19 13.30
CA SER A 216 -18.24 11.20 13.87
C SER A 216 -18.18 10.28 15.10
N SER A 217 -17.04 9.60 15.30
CA SER A 217 -16.81 8.76 16.46
C SER A 217 -15.37 8.90 16.92
N GLN A 218 -15.18 9.21 18.21
CA GLN A 218 -13.87 9.36 18.83
C GLN A 218 -13.49 8.11 19.64
N VAL A 219 -12.19 7.78 19.64
CA VAL A 219 -11.57 6.80 20.53
C VAL A 219 -10.42 7.46 21.30
N THR A 220 -10.22 7.05 22.54
CA THR A 220 -9.06 7.45 23.34
C THR A 220 -7.87 6.57 22.96
N LEU A 221 -6.73 7.20 22.65
CA LEU A 221 -5.48 6.50 22.36
C LEU A 221 -4.76 6.14 23.66
N ALA A 222 -4.56 7.16 24.48
CA ALA A 222 -4.08 7.08 25.85
C ALA A 222 -4.59 8.31 26.62
N THR A 223 -4.52 8.22 27.93
CA THR A 223 -4.76 9.28 28.92
C THR A 223 -3.44 9.53 29.64
N GLU A 224 -3.34 10.64 30.36
CA GLU A 224 -2.26 10.93 31.34
C GLU A 224 -1.96 9.70 32.22
N SER A 225 -2.99 8.96 32.67
CA SER A 225 -2.78 7.82 33.57
C SER A 225 -2.26 6.52 32.91
N ASN A 226 -2.16 6.44 31.58
CA ASN A 226 -1.83 5.21 30.87
C ASN A 226 -1.10 5.40 29.53
N ASN A 227 -0.49 6.55 29.32
CA ASN A 227 0.46 6.81 28.24
C ASN A 227 1.73 5.98 28.43
N THR A 228 2.57 5.98 27.38
CA THR A 228 3.94 5.50 27.52
C THR A 228 4.78 6.71 27.81
N GLU A 229 5.36 6.76 29.01
CA GLU A 229 6.25 7.85 29.41
C GLU A 229 7.61 7.77 28.73
N ASP A 230 8.29 8.92 28.66
CA ASP A 230 9.67 9.10 28.20
C ASP A 230 9.94 8.44 26.83
N THR A 231 9.13 8.72 25.81
CA THR A 231 9.32 8.08 24.49
C THR A 231 8.96 8.93 23.29
N PHE A 232 9.83 8.90 22.27
CA PHE A 232 9.51 9.42 20.94
C PHE A 232 8.64 8.47 20.10
N VAL A 233 8.36 7.26 20.60
CA VAL A 233 7.65 6.21 19.87
C VAL A 233 6.53 5.61 20.72
N PRO A 234 5.53 6.43 21.12
CA PRO A 234 4.43 5.94 21.94
C PRO A 234 3.65 4.85 21.20
N ASN A 235 3.31 3.78 21.92
CA ASN A 235 2.38 2.76 21.45
C ASN A 235 1.12 2.80 22.33
N TRP A 236 -0.03 2.47 21.73
CA TRP A 236 -1.30 2.56 22.43
C TRP A 236 -1.86 1.17 22.74
N PRO A 237 -2.06 0.83 24.03
CA PRO A 237 -2.57 -0.47 24.44
C PRO A 237 -3.89 -0.82 23.76
N GLY A 238 -3.98 -2.04 23.21
CA GLY A 238 -5.20 -2.52 22.57
C GLY A 238 -5.48 -1.95 21.18
N SER A 239 -4.60 -1.09 20.65
CA SER A 239 -4.69 -0.49 19.31
C SER A 239 -6.08 0.09 19.01
N PRO A 240 -6.51 1.13 19.75
CA PRO A 240 -7.86 1.68 19.64
C PRO A 240 -8.21 2.09 18.21
N GLY A 241 -9.49 2.02 17.87
CA GLY A 241 -9.97 2.39 16.54
C GLY A 241 -11.37 1.85 16.27
N TRP A 242 -11.70 1.69 15.00
CA TRP A 242 -13.07 1.45 14.55
C TRP A 242 -13.18 0.17 13.74
N SER A 243 -14.36 -0.44 13.80
CA SER A 243 -14.70 -1.59 12.97
C SER A 243 -15.78 -1.22 11.97
N ASN A 244 -15.83 -1.92 10.85
CA ASN A 244 -16.91 -1.79 9.85
C ASN A 244 -17.06 -0.37 9.25
N VAL A 245 -15.95 0.36 9.14
CA VAL A 245 -15.88 1.71 8.59
C VAL A 245 -16.03 1.66 7.08
N THR A 246 -16.94 2.45 6.52
CA THR A 246 -17.01 2.62 5.06
C THR A 246 -15.75 3.36 4.57
N LEU A 247 -15.00 2.75 3.68
CA LEU A 247 -13.84 3.37 3.04
C LEU A 247 -14.32 4.16 1.82
N SER A 248 -14.27 5.49 1.89
CA SER A 248 -14.66 6.38 0.81
C SER A 248 -13.71 7.58 0.72
N ASN A 249 -13.81 8.35 -0.37
CA ASN A 249 -13.00 9.56 -0.57
C ASN A 249 -13.20 10.63 0.51
N THR A 250 -14.25 10.54 1.33
CA THR A 250 -14.52 11.47 2.45
C THR A 250 -14.09 10.92 3.80
N THR A 251 -13.74 9.63 3.90
CA THR A 251 -13.27 9.02 5.17
C THR A 251 -11.96 9.68 5.60
N ARG A 252 -11.93 10.22 6.83
CA ARG A 252 -10.72 10.77 7.46
C ARG A 252 -10.58 10.24 8.87
N VAL A 253 -9.36 10.12 9.37
CA VAL A 253 -9.08 9.92 10.79
C VAL A 253 -8.24 11.09 11.28
N ARG A 254 -8.79 11.90 12.17
CA ARG A 254 -8.06 12.97 12.86
C ARG A 254 -7.42 12.39 14.11
N VAL A 255 -6.13 12.61 14.30
CA VAL A 255 -5.38 12.23 15.49
C VAL A 255 -4.91 13.49 16.18
N THR A 256 -5.24 13.63 17.47
CA THR A 256 -4.82 14.74 18.33
C THR A 256 -3.95 14.19 19.43
N LEU A 257 -2.69 14.62 19.47
CA LEU A 257 -1.70 14.23 20.47
C LEU A 257 -1.33 15.41 21.34
N ARG A 258 -1.05 15.13 22.61
CA ARG A 258 -0.65 16.07 23.65
C ARG A 258 0.51 15.52 24.44
N GLU A 259 1.23 16.44 25.03
CA GLU A 259 2.27 16.18 26.00
C GLU A 259 1.72 16.36 27.42
N GLU A 260 2.07 15.45 28.32
CA GLU A 260 1.73 15.58 29.74
C GLU A 260 2.80 16.39 30.46
N ASP A 261 2.40 17.56 30.98
CA ASP A 261 3.29 18.42 31.76
C ASP A 261 2.71 18.67 33.14
N LEU A 262 3.58 18.91 34.13
CA LEU A 262 3.15 19.13 35.52
C LEU A 262 2.19 20.32 35.71
N PHE A 263 2.18 21.29 34.78
CA PHE A 263 1.42 22.53 34.96
C PHE A 263 0.61 22.99 33.74
N LEU A 264 0.94 22.57 32.52
CA LEU A 264 0.21 22.93 31.29
C LEU A 264 0.55 21.94 30.16
N ASP A 265 -0.37 21.03 29.83
CA ASP A 265 -0.18 20.12 28.70
C ASP A 265 0.01 20.87 27.38
N ASP A 266 1.14 20.65 26.73
CA ASP A 266 1.44 21.22 25.42
C ASP A 266 0.82 20.38 24.29
N ASP A 267 0.31 21.04 23.26
CA ASP A 267 -0.21 20.35 22.08
C ASP A 267 0.97 19.79 21.26
N ALA A 268 1.12 18.47 21.24
CA ALA A 268 2.09 17.80 20.37
C ALA A 268 1.67 17.88 18.89
N GLY A 269 0.37 17.99 18.61
CA GLY A 269 -0.15 18.34 17.30
C GLY A 269 -1.45 17.63 16.92
N VAL A 270 -2.04 18.11 15.82
CA VAL A 270 -3.23 17.53 15.20
C VAL A 270 -2.88 17.14 13.76
N VAL A 271 -3.15 15.89 13.39
CA VAL A 271 -2.89 15.34 12.06
C VAL A 271 -4.11 14.60 11.53
N GLU A 272 -4.25 14.46 10.23
CA GLU A 272 -5.32 13.74 9.57
C GLU A 272 -4.78 12.71 8.58
N LEU A 273 -5.29 11.49 8.68
CA LEU A 273 -5.11 10.42 7.71
C LEU A 273 -6.32 10.44 6.78
N ASN A 274 -6.08 10.40 5.47
CA ASN A 274 -7.11 10.46 4.44
C ASN A 274 -7.39 9.10 3.78
N HIS A 275 -8.30 9.09 2.80
CA HIS A 275 -8.67 7.88 2.07
C HIS A 275 -7.46 7.14 1.47
N ALA A 276 -6.54 7.85 0.82
CA ALA A 276 -5.37 7.27 0.19
C ALA A 276 -4.41 6.68 1.24
N ASP A 277 -4.28 7.32 2.41
CA ASP A 277 -3.45 6.80 3.51
C ASP A 277 -4.02 5.49 4.05
N LEU A 278 -5.34 5.42 4.24
CA LEU A 278 -6.03 4.23 4.73
C LEU A 278 -6.01 3.09 3.70
N GLU A 279 -6.14 3.41 2.42
CA GLU A 279 -6.02 2.45 1.33
C GLU A 279 -4.59 1.88 1.25
N ALA A 280 -3.56 2.74 1.27
CA ALA A 280 -2.17 2.31 1.28
C ALA A 280 -1.85 1.42 2.50
N ALA A 281 -2.38 1.78 3.67
CA ALA A 281 -2.24 0.96 4.87
C ALA A 281 -2.92 -0.41 4.71
N TRP A 282 -4.13 -0.45 4.15
CA TRP A 282 -4.83 -1.69 3.85
C TRP A 282 -4.04 -2.55 2.85
N THR A 283 -3.61 -1.99 1.72
CA THR A 283 -2.82 -2.71 0.71
C THR A 283 -1.54 -3.30 1.30
N SER A 284 -0.94 -2.65 2.31
CA SER A 284 0.28 -3.15 2.95
C SER A 284 0.08 -4.42 3.80
N GLN A 285 -1.16 -4.70 4.23
CA GLN A 285 -1.54 -5.83 5.12
C GLN A 285 -0.67 -5.94 6.39
N ARG A 286 -0.16 -4.80 6.88
CA ARG A 286 0.68 -4.69 8.08
C ARG A 286 0.49 -3.34 8.75
N VAL A 287 1.19 -3.11 9.87
CA VAL A 287 1.27 -1.76 10.45
C VAL A 287 2.01 -0.84 9.48
N PHE A 288 1.31 0.20 9.05
CA PHE A 288 1.76 1.15 8.04
C PHE A 288 2.06 2.51 8.66
N PRO A 289 3.26 3.08 8.45
CA PRO A 289 3.59 4.41 8.92
C PRO A 289 3.10 5.47 7.92
N VAL A 290 2.08 6.25 8.30
CA VAL A 290 1.61 7.39 7.52
C VAL A 290 2.45 8.61 7.88
N ALA A 291 3.13 9.19 6.90
CA ALA A 291 3.92 10.42 7.09
C ALA A 291 2.98 11.63 7.25
N VAL A 292 3.11 12.36 8.35
CA VAL A 292 2.23 13.49 8.71
C VAL A 292 3.01 14.71 9.23
N ALA A 293 4.33 14.72 9.05
CA ALA A 293 5.22 15.76 9.57
C ALA A 293 4.88 17.17 9.04
N ASP A 294 4.28 17.27 7.86
CA ASP A 294 3.86 18.54 7.25
C ASP A 294 2.59 19.13 7.88
N GLN A 295 1.86 18.37 8.70
CA GLN A 295 0.58 18.78 9.29
C GLN A 295 0.70 19.34 10.72
N SER A 296 1.78 19.02 11.43
CA SER A 296 1.93 19.26 12.88
C SER A 296 3.18 20.09 13.24
N SER A 297 3.59 21.03 12.38
CA SER A 297 4.87 21.75 12.55
C SER A 297 6.06 20.80 12.75
N ARG A 298 5.98 19.58 12.18
CA ARG A 298 6.95 18.48 12.32
C ARG A 298 7.10 17.90 13.72
N GLN A 299 6.15 18.09 14.63
CA GLN A 299 6.19 17.45 15.96
C GLN A 299 5.70 15.99 15.90
N VAL A 300 4.65 15.71 15.13
CA VAL A 300 4.19 14.34 14.83
C VAL A 300 4.73 13.95 13.46
N LEU A 301 5.67 13.01 13.41
CA LEU A 301 6.33 12.61 12.16
C LEU A 301 5.54 11.54 11.42
N PHE A 302 5.11 10.51 12.16
CA PHE A 302 4.36 9.39 11.62
C PHE A 302 3.22 8.97 12.55
N VAL A 303 2.10 8.54 11.98
CA VAL A 303 1.08 7.76 12.68
C VAL A 303 1.13 6.32 12.18
N LEU A 304 1.23 5.37 13.11
CA LEU A 304 1.23 3.95 12.81
C LEU A 304 -0.21 3.44 12.82
N VAL A 305 -0.69 3.00 11.66
CA VAL A 305 -2.06 2.50 11.48
C VAL A 305 -2.04 1.09 10.94
N SER A 306 -2.95 0.24 11.42
CA SER A 306 -3.24 -1.05 10.82
C SER A 306 -4.65 -1.02 10.26
N VAL A 307 -4.80 -1.36 8.99
CA VAL A 307 -6.10 -1.43 8.31
C VAL A 307 -6.32 -2.83 7.78
N SER A 308 -7.51 -3.39 8.03
CA SER A 308 -7.90 -4.71 7.55
C SER A 308 -9.30 -4.67 6.95
N THR A 309 -9.66 -5.67 6.15
CA THR A 309 -11.04 -5.85 5.70
C THR A 309 -11.96 -6.15 6.90
N ALA A 310 -13.17 -5.58 6.90
CA ALA A 310 -14.22 -5.97 7.85
C ALA A 310 -14.94 -7.22 7.31
N LEU A 311 -15.07 -8.25 8.16
CA LEU A 311 -15.81 -9.48 7.84
C LEU A 311 -17.32 -9.30 8.04
#